data_AF-A0ABD0KNV2-F1
#
_entry.id   AF-A0ABD0KNV2-F1
#
_cell.length_a   1.000
_cell.length_b   1.000
_cell.length_c   1.000
_cell.angle_alpha   90.00
_cell.angle_beta   90.00
_cell.angle_gamma   90.00
#
_symmetry.space_group_name_H-M   'P 1'
#
loop_
_entity.id
_entity.type
_entity.pdbx_description
1 polymer ?
#
loop_
_entity_poly.entity_id
_entity_poly.type
_entity_poly.pdbx_seq_one_letter_code
_entity_poly.pdbx_strand_id
1 'polypeptide(L)'
;LTVRNFRGIPSLKEVECSGENLTAGLKVFSLAMFKLPEKSLLAYVNHMDNECSTFGDFVSCTIDRSDSRKSRLRTLASELVEGESKVYGCNVSIANSQGHIHLSTWTIPVMME
;
A
#
# COMPACT_ATOMS: atom_id res chain seq x y z
N LEU A 1 2.48 -6.03 -0.75
CA LEU A 1 1.71 -5.65 0.45
C LEU A 1 2.26 -6.44 1.63
N THR A 2 2.65 -5.78 2.71
CA THR A 2 3.29 -6.41 3.89
C THR A 2 2.75 -5.80 5.18
N VAL A 3 2.84 -6.55 6.29
CA VAL A 3 2.43 -6.12 7.63
C VAL A 3 3.56 -6.41 8.61
N ARG A 4 3.79 -5.49 9.55
CA ARG A 4 4.78 -5.66 10.63
C ARG A 4 4.40 -4.90 11.89
N ASN A 5 4.99 -5.24 13.03
CA ASN A 5 4.89 -4.44 14.26
C ASN A 5 5.51 -3.06 14.04
N PHE A 6 4.78 -2.00 14.35
CA PHE A 6 5.31 -0.65 14.25
C PHE A 6 6.23 -0.39 15.45
N ARG A 7 7.54 -0.25 15.18
CA ARG A 7 8.56 0.02 16.22
C ARG A 7 8.53 -0.96 17.39
N GLY A 8 8.16 -2.22 17.14
CA GLY A 8 8.08 -3.26 18.17
C GLY A 8 6.85 -3.17 19.08
N ILE A 9 5.87 -2.31 18.79
CA ILE A 9 4.61 -2.21 19.53
C ILE A 9 3.63 -3.26 18.98
N PRO A 10 3.26 -4.32 19.75
CA PRO A 10 2.45 -5.43 19.21
C PRO A 10 1.03 -5.03 18.82
N SER A 11 0.43 -4.08 19.55
CA SER A 11 -0.93 -3.58 19.33
C SER A 11 -1.04 -2.57 18.17
N LEU A 12 0.09 -2.21 17.53
CA LEU A 12 0.13 -1.23 16.45
C LEU A 12 0.87 -1.83 15.26
N LYS A 13 0.13 -2.18 14.22
CA LYS A 13 0.70 -2.80 13.01
C LYS A 13 0.88 -1.73 11.94
N GLU A 14 2.02 -1.73 11.27
CA GLU A 14 2.24 -0.95 10.06
C GLU A 14 1.92 -1.82 8.84
N VAL A 15 1.06 -1.31 7.97
CA VAL A 15 0.73 -1.91 6.68
C VAL A 15 1.45 -1.13 5.60
N GLU A 16 2.22 -1.81 4.75
CA GLU A 16 2.96 -1.20 3.65
C GLU A 16 2.52 -1.77 2.30
N CYS A 17 2.12 -0.88 1.40
CA CYS A 17 1.99 -1.20 -0.02
C CYS A 17 3.15 -0.63 -0.83
N SER A 18 3.83 -1.50 -1.56
CA SER A 18 4.91 -1.17 -2.47
C SER A 18 5.00 -2.21 -3.59
N GLY A 19 5.53 -1.81 -4.74
CA GLY A 19 5.83 -2.69 -5.87
C GLY A 19 7.20 -3.36 -5.80
N GLU A 20 7.95 -3.20 -4.70
CA GLU A 20 9.35 -3.64 -4.57
C GLU A 20 9.55 -5.13 -4.89
N ASN A 21 8.56 -5.98 -4.61
CA ASN A 21 8.62 -7.42 -4.88
C ASN A 21 8.19 -7.80 -6.32
N LEU A 22 7.91 -6.83 -7.19
CA LEU A 22 7.57 -7.09 -8.59
C LEU A 22 8.83 -7.44 -9.39
N THR A 23 8.67 -8.36 -10.35
CA THR A 23 9.74 -8.80 -11.26
C THR A 23 10.44 -7.62 -11.93
N ALA A 24 11.75 -7.74 -12.11
CA ALA A 24 12.54 -6.76 -12.84
C ALA A 24 11.97 -6.54 -14.26
N GLY A 25 11.93 -5.27 -14.71
CA GLY A 25 11.38 -4.88 -16.01
C GLY A 25 9.92 -4.44 -15.98
N LEU A 26 9.21 -4.62 -14.86
CA LEU A 26 7.90 -4.02 -14.62
C LEU A 26 8.05 -2.61 -14.05
N LYS A 27 7.20 -1.68 -14.50
CA LYS A 27 7.11 -0.32 -13.96
C LYS A 27 5.78 -0.14 -13.24
N VAL A 28 5.81 0.48 -12.06
CA VAL A 28 4.60 0.91 -11.35
C VAL A 28 4.21 2.31 -11.80
N PHE A 29 2.96 2.49 -12.20
CA PHE A 29 2.38 3.80 -12.52
C PHE A 29 1.66 4.41 -11.34
N SER A 30 0.89 3.61 -10.63
CA SER A 30 0.16 4.08 -9.46
C SER A 30 0.01 3.01 -8.39
N LEU A 31 -0.08 3.47 -7.16
CA LEU A 31 -0.42 2.68 -5.98
C LEU A 31 -1.64 3.32 -5.33
N ALA A 32 -2.63 2.52 -4.96
CA ALA A 32 -3.79 2.97 -4.19
C ALA A 32 -4.02 2.03 -3.03
N MET A 33 -3.91 2.53 -1.80
CA MET A 33 -4.14 1.77 -0.59
C MET A 33 -5.51 2.12 -0.02
N PHE A 34 -6.29 1.11 0.37
CA PHE A 34 -7.66 1.28 0.85
C PHE A 34 -7.99 0.33 1.99
N LYS A 35 -9.01 0.66 2.77
CA LYS A 35 -9.58 -0.21 3.82
C LYS A 35 -10.85 -0.90 3.31
N LEU A 36 -11.05 -2.16 3.67
CA LEU A 36 -12.24 -2.95 3.36
C LEU A 36 -13.15 -3.11 4.59
N PRO A 37 -14.47 -3.32 4.40
CA PRO A 37 -15.16 -3.54 3.12
C PRO A 37 -15.55 -2.27 2.33
N GLU A 38 -15.53 -1.09 2.94
CA GLU A 38 -16.05 0.15 2.34
C GLU A 38 -15.21 0.68 1.17
N LYS A 39 -14.02 0.11 0.94
CA LYS A 39 -13.01 0.57 -0.02
C LYS A 39 -12.63 2.03 0.20
N SER A 40 -12.60 2.47 1.46
CA SER A 40 -12.16 3.81 1.84
C SER A 40 -10.71 4.00 1.42
N LEU A 41 -10.46 4.90 0.48
CA LEU A 41 -9.11 5.23 0.02
C LEU A 41 -8.33 5.88 1.16
N LEU A 42 -7.15 5.35 1.46
CA LEU A 42 -6.26 5.82 2.51
C LEU A 42 -5.14 6.66 1.92
N ALA A 43 -4.53 6.17 0.84
CA ALA A 43 -3.39 6.83 0.20
C ALA A 43 -3.33 6.50 -1.28
N TYR A 44 -2.72 7.40 -2.05
CA TYR A 44 -2.52 7.26 -3.48
C TYR A 44 -1.16 7.82 -3.88
N VAL A 45 -0.49 7.11 -4.80
CA VAL A 45 0.70 7.60 -5.52
C VAL A 45 0.42 7.50 -7.01
N ASN A 46 0.74 8.57 -7.74
CA ASN A 46 0.72 8.63 -9.18
C ASN A 46 2.08 9.09 -9.70
N HIS A 47 2.77 8.21 -10.42
CA HIS A 47 4.07 8.51 -10.99
C HIS A 47 4.03 9.40 -12.23
N MET A 48 2.90 9.49 -12.93
CA MET A 48 2.76 10.34 -14.12
C MET A 48 2.76 11.82 -13.73
N ASP A 49 2.00 12.14 -12.68
CA ASP A 49 1.86 13.51 -12.18
C ASP A 49 2.82 13.83 -11.04
N ASN A 50 3.66 12.87 -10.65
CA ASN A 50 4.53 12.93 -9.46
C ASN A 50 3.73 13.35 -8.21
N GLU A 51 2.54 12.76 -8.06
CA GLU A 51 1.56 13.09 -7.02
C GLU A 51 1.55 12.03 -5.91
N CYS A 52 1.47 12.50 -4.66
CA CYS A 52 1.43 11.68 -3.46
C CYS A 52 0.36 12.26 -2.54
N SER A 53 -0.73 11.52 -2.35
CA SER A 53 -1.93 12.01 -1.67
C SER A 53 -2.35 11.06 -0.54
N THR A 54 -2.73 11.62 0.59
CA THR A 54 -3.16 10.88 1.79
C THR A 54 -4.51 11.40 2.27
N PHE A 55 -5.41 10.48 2.62
CA PHE A 55 -6.82 10.79 2.92
C PHE A 55 -7.27 10.32 4.31
N GLY A 56 -6.43 9.54 5.02
CA GLY A 56 -6.75 9.00 6.34
C GLY A 56 -5.67 9.31 7.38
N ASP A 57 -6.02 9.08 8.64
CA ASP A 57 -5.11 9.26 9.77
C ASP A 57 -3.98 8.21 9.78
N PHE A 58 -2.81 8.63 10.24
CA PHE A 58 -1.61 7.77 10.33
C PHE A 58 -1.21 7.13 8.99
N VAL A 59 -1.50 7.82 7.90
CA VAL A 59 -1.11 7.42 6.54
C VAL A 59 0.10 8.23 6.09
N SER A 60 1.00 7.60 5.35
CA SER A 60 2.07 8.28 4.64
C SER A 60 2.25 7.70 3.25
N CYS A 61 2.81 8.51 2.36
CA CYS A 61 3.17 8.09 1.01
C CYS A 61 4.56 8.63 0.66
N THR A 62 5.29 7.92 -0.19
CA THR A 62 6.61 8.33 -0.67
C THR A 62 6.80 7.90 -2.11
N ILE A 63 7.23 8.82 -2.95
CA ILE A 63 7.57 8.57 -4.35
C ILE A 63 9.06 8.33 -4.48
N ASP A 64 9.45 7.17 -4.99
CA ASP A 64 10.81 6.95 -5.47
C ASP A 64 10.87 7.32 -6.96
N ARG A 65 11.64 8.36 -7.28
CA ARG A 65 11.79 8.89 -8.65
C ARG A 65 12.75 8.08 -9.50
N SER A 66 13.59 7.24 -8.89
CA SER A 66 14.59 6.42 -9.57
C SER A 66 14.06 5.02 -9.91
N ASP A 67 13.22 4.44 -9.05
CA ASP A 67 12.56 3.16 -9.28
C ASP A 67 11.12 3.22 -8.73
N SER A 68 10.14 3.34 -9.62
CA SER A 68 8.74 3.51 -9.21
C SER A 68 8.19 2.33 -8.40
N ARG A 69 8.82 1.14 -8.51
CA ARG A 69 8.48 -0.01 -7.66
C ARG A 69 8.78 0.23 -6.19
N LYS A 70 9.77 1.07 -5.87
CA LYS A 70 10.21 1.38 -4.50
C LYS A 70 9.38 2.48 -3.83
N SER A 71 8.43 3.09 -4.54
CA SER A 71 7.42 3.94 -3.92
C SER A 71 6.62 3.14 -2.89
N ARG A 72 6.18 3.84 -1.84
CA ARG A 72 5.54 3.21 -0.69
C ARG A 72 4.32 4.01 -0.26
N LEU A 73 3.26 3.28 0.05
CA LEU A 73 2.14 3.75 0.84
C LEU A 73 2.18 3.02 2.18
N ARG A 74 2.01 3.73 3.29
CA ARG A 74 1.98 3.13 4.62
C ARG A 74 0.81 3.66 5.43
N THR A 75 0.23 2.80 6.26
CA THR A 75 -0.75 3.19 7.27
C THR A 75 -0.50 2.42 8.55
N LEU A 76 -0.84 3.02 9.69
CA LEU A 76 -0.90 2.34 10.96
C LEU A 76 -2.30 1.79 11.19
N ALA A 77 -2.40 0.47 11.34
CA ALA A 77 -3.57 -0.18 11.88
C ALA A 77 -3.54 -0.02 13.41
N SER A 78 -4.14 1.07 13.89
CA SER A 78 -4.44 1.31 15.30
C SER A 78 -5.76 0.64 15.69
N GLU A 79 -6.05 0.58 17.00
CA GLU A 79 -7.34 0.12 17.55
C GLU A 79 -7.74 -1.26 17.01
N LEU A 80 -6.78 -2.17 16.91
CA LEU A 80 -7.08 -3.58 16.68
C LEU A 80 -7.74 -4.10 17.95
N VAL A 81 -8.96 -4.62 17.83
CA VAL A 81 -9.66 -5.27 18.93
C VAL A 81 -9.30 -6.75 18.88
N GLU A 82 -9.10 -7.37 20.04
CA GLU A 82 -8.83 -8.81 20.12
C GLU A 82 -9.97 -9.60 19.48
N GLY A 83 -9.64 -10.54 18.59
CA GLY A 83 -10.62 -11.31 17.82
C GLY A 83 -11.18 -10.61 16.57
N GLU A 84 -10.85 -9.34 16.33
CA GLU A 84 -11.23 -8.63 15.11
C GLU A 84 -10.08 -8.52 14.11
N SER A 85 -10.43 -8.45 12.82
CA SER A 85 -9.46 -8.18 11.76
C SER A 85 -9.84 -6.90 11.01
N LYS A 86 -8.85 -6.05 10.74
CA LYS A 86 -8.97 -4.93 9.80
C LYS A 86 -8.34 -5.37 8.49
N VAL A 87 -9.12 -5.35 7.40
CA VAL A 87 -8.63 -5.76 6.08
C VAL A 87 -8.19 -4.54 5.29
N TYR A 88 -6.95 -4.59 4.81
CA TYR A 88 -6.38 -3.55 3.95
C TYR A 88 -6.17 -4.11 2.56
N GLY A 89 -6.38 -3.27 1.56
CA GLY A 89 -6.15 -3.56 0.16
C GLY A 89 -5.12 -2.62 -0.45
N CYS A 90 -4.46 -3.09 -1.50
CA CYS A 90 -3.66 -2.26 -2.36
C CYS A 90 -3.85 -2.62 -3.83
N ASN A 91 -4.14 -1.60 -4.62
CA ASN A 91 -4.18 -1.64 -6.07
C ASN A 91 -2.85 -1.12 -6.61
N VAL A 92 -2.24 -1.88 -7.51
CA VAL A 92 -0.96 -1.57 -8.15
C VAL A 92 -1.15 -1.60 -9.65
N SER A 93 -1.03 -0.43 -10.29
CA SER A 93 -1.09 -0.32 -11.75
C SER A 93 0.31 -0.52 -12.32
N ILE A 94 0.49 -1.54 -13.14
CA ILE A 94 1.79 -2.02 -13.62
C ILE A 94 1.84 -1.97 -15.14
N ALA A 95 2.90 -1.40 -15.70
CA ALA A 95 3.27 -1.59 -17.11
C ALA A 95 4.39 -2.60 -17.28
N ASN A 96 4.27 -3.43 -18.31
CA ASN A 96 5.40 -4.16 -18.85
C ASN A 96 6.18 -3.32 -19.90
N SER A 97 7.27 -3.88 -20.41
CA SER A 97 8.12 -3.24 -21.44
C SER A 97 7.41 -3.00 -22.79
N GLN A 98 6.28 -3.66 -23.03
CA GLN A 98 5.48 -3.53 -24.25
C GLN A 98 4.38 -2.46 -24.10
N GLY A 99 4.30 -1.79 -22.93
CA GLY A 99 3.29 -0.77 -22.66
C GLY A 99 1.92 -1.32 -22.25
N HIS A 100 1.78 -2.64 -22.06
CA HIS A 100 0.54 -3.20 -21.55
C HIS A 100 0.41 -2.90 -20.06
N ILE A 101 -0.71 -2.27 -19.70
CA ILE A 101 -1.05 -1.93 -18.33
C ILE A 101 -1.97 -3.00 -17.77
N HIS A 102 -1.65 -3.50 -16.58
CA HIS A 102 -2.53 -4.36 -15.81
C HIS A 102 -2.63 -3.87 -14.36
N LEU A 103 -3.79 -4.11 -13.76
CA LEU A 103 -4.05 -3.82 -12.36
C LEU A 103 -3.86 -5.10 -11.54
N SER A 104 -3.02 -5.03 -10.50
CA SER A 104 -2.93 -6.08 -9.49
C SER A 104 -3.57 -5.59 -8.20
N THR A 105 -4.44 -6.40 -7.60
CA THR A 105 -5.07 -6.10 -6.31
C THR A 105 -4.59 -7.10 -5.28
N TRP A 106 -4.06 -6.58 -4.18
CA TRP A 106 -3.61 -7.37 -3.03
C TRP A 106 -4.44 -7.00 -1.81
N THR A 107 -4.70 -7.97 -0.95
CA THR A 107 -5.36 -7.73 0.33
C THR A 107 -4.62 -8.45 1.45
N ILE A 108 -4.70 -7.91 2.66
CA ILE A 108 -4.15 -8.53 3.85
C ILE A 108 -5.06 -8.27 5.06
N PRO A 109 -5.51 -9.30 5.78
CA PRO A 109 -6.12 -9.13 7.09
C PRO A 109 -5.04 -8.77 8.11
N VAL A 110 -5.34 -7.81 8.98
CA VAL A 110 -4.47 -7.38 10.07
C VAL A 110 -5.19 -7.63 11.38
N MET A 111 -4.56 -8.41 12.26
CA MET A 111 -5.10 -8.83 13.54
C MET A 111 -4.09 -8.50 14.65
N MET A 112 -4.59 -8.39 15.88
CA MET A 112 -3.72 -8.44 17.05
C MET A 112 -3.14 -9.86 17.18
N GLU A 113 -1.84 -9.94 17.47
CA GLU A 113 -1.16 -11.21 17.78
C GLU A 113 -1.35 -11.59 19.25
#